data_AF-A0A2N2NUY0-F1
#
_entry.id   AF-A0A2N2NUY0-F1
#
_cell.length_a   1.000
_cell.length_b   1.000
_cell.length_c   1.000
_cell.angle_alpha   90.00
_cell.angle_beta   90.00
_cell.angle_gamma   90.00
#
_symmetry.space_group_name_H-M   'P 1'
#
loop_
_entity.id
_entity.type
_entity.pdbx_description
1 polymer ?
#
loop_
_entity_poly.entity_id
_entity_poly.type
_entity_poly.pdbx_seq_one_letter_code
_entity_poly.pdbx_strand_id
1 'polypeptide(L)'
;MIVFLEEVAQKLHLDIEAVPIEKFLPVTVDDMDECLPFGKFGEIDVLILNPYIIAFSKVERGFDTDIEDVIFLIKNKYIETEIMTSRIWNTLLQANKYDIDKNSVINHWHDILQQL
;
A
#
# COMPACT_ATOMS: atom_id res chain seq x y z
N MET A 1 8.34 23.38 -21.68
CA MET A 1 7.54 24.01 -20.61
C MET A 1 7.63 23.07 -19.43
N ILE A 2 8.41 23.43 -18.41
CA ILE A 2 8.50 22.65 -17.18
C ILE A 2 7.33 23.10 -16.33
N VAL A 3 6.39 22.20 -16.05
CA VAL A 3 5.28 22.47 -15.15
C VAL A 3 5.70 21.91 -13.79
N PHE A 4 5.75 22.76 -12.78
CA PHE A 4 6.05 22.33 -11.41
C PHE A 4 4.80 21.72 -10.78
N LEU A 5 4.97 20.62 -10.03
CA LEU A 5 3.87 19.86 -9.44
C LEU A 5 3.02 20.75 -8.51
N GLU A 6 3.66 21.68 -7.80
CA GLU A 6 3.00 22.66 -6.94
C GLU A 6 2.07 23.60 -7.72
N GLU A 7 2.44 24.01 -8.94
CA GLU A 7 1.60 24.88 -9.78
C GLU A 7 0.34 24.16 -10.26
N VAL A 8 0.45 22.87 -10.56
CA VAL A 8 -0.70 22.03 -10.92
C VAL A 8 -1.62 21.86 -9.73
N ALA A 9 -1.06 21.55 -8.56
CA ALA A 9 -1.85 21.43 -7.34
C ALA A 9 -2.59 22.71 -6.98
N GLN A 10 -1.93 23.87 -7.03
CA GLN A 10 -2.59 25.15 -6.78
C GLN A 10 -3.75 25.40 -7.75
N LYS A 11 -3.55 25.13 -9.04
CA LYS A 11 -4.61 25.30 -10.06
C LYS A 11 -5.79 24.37 -9.84
N LEU A 12 -5.54 23.17 -9.35
CA LEU A 12 -6.56 22.16 -9.10
C LEU A 12 -7.11 22.20 -7.66
N HIS A 13 -6.64 23.13 -6.84
CA HIS A 13 -6.95 23.21 -5.41
C HIS A 13 -6.67 21.89 -4.67
N LEU A 14 -5.58 21.21 -5.05
CA LEU A 14 -5.08 20.00 -4.39
C LEU A 14 -4.04 20.38 -3.34
N ASP A 15 -4.13 19.73 -2.18
CA ASP A 15 -3.07 19.78 -1.19
C ASP A 15 -2.01 18.73 -1.54
N ILE A 16 -0.73 19.10 -1.46
CA ILE A 16 0.39 18.20 -1.72
C ILE A 16 1.30 18.18 -0.50
N GLU A 17 1.42 17.01 0.10
CA GLU A 17 2.41 16.72 1.12
C GLU A 17 3.35 15.63 0.60
N ALA A 18 4.66 15.89 0.66
CA ALA A 18 5.66 14.87 0.34
C ALA A 18 5.81 13.93 1.52
N VAL A 19 5.21 12.74 1.41
CA VAL A 19 5.21 11.72 2.44
C VAL A 19 6.13 10.56 2.00
N PRO A 20 7.34 10.41 2.58
CA PRO A 20 8.25 9.34 2.21
C PRO A 20 7.66 7.99 2.64
N ILE A 21 7.41 7.09 1.69
CA ILE A 21 6.71 5.82 1.94
C ILE A 21 7.47 4.92 2.91
N GLU A 22 8.81 5.02 2.93
CA GLU A 22 9.70 4.30 3.83
C GLU A 22 9.52 4.68 5.31
N LYS A 23 8.80 5.77 5.62
CA LYS A 23 8.44 6.13 7.00
C LYS A 23 7.19 5.41 7.50
N PHE A 24 6.37 4.90 6.60
CA PHE A 24 5.07 4.31 6.95
C PHE A 24 5.11 2.80 6.88
N LEU A 25 5.94 2.23 5.99
CA LEU A 25 6.05 0.80 5.78
C LEU A 25 7.51 0.40 5.58
N PRO A 26 7.91 -0.83 5.94
CA PRO A 26 9.18 -1.39 5.52
C PRO A 26 9.13 -1.72 4.02
N VAL A 27 9.10 -0.69 3.18
CA VAL A 27 9.21 -0.81 1.73
C VAL A 27 10.68 -1.06 1.40
N THR A 28 10.97 -2.19 0.76
CA THR A 28 12.29 -2.46 0.18
C THR A 28 12.39 -1.82 -1.20
N VAL A 29 13.63 -1.65 -1.70
CA VAL A 29 13.84 -1.16 -3.07
C VAL A 29 13.17 -2.11 -4.08
N ASP A 30 13.26 -3.42 -3.84
CA ASP A 30 12.63 -4.45 -4.66
C ASP A 30 11.09 -4.27 -4.71
N ASP A 31 10.47 -3.81 -3.61
CA ASP A 31 9.02 -3.56 -3.57
C ASP A 31 8.59 -2.38 -4.47
N MET A 32 9.48 -1.41 -4.71
CA MET A 32 9.23 -0.29 -5.63
C MET A 32 9.42 -0.71 -7.10
N ASP A 33 10.30 -1.67 -7.36
CA ASP A 33 10.50 -2.24 -8.71
C ASP A 33 9.34 -3.16 -9.13
N GLU A 34 8.54 -3.63 -8.16
CA GLU A 34 7.31 -4.41 -8.37
C GLU A 34 6.06 -3.56 -8.70
N CYS A 35 6.20 -2.24 -8.91
CA CYS A 35 5.08 -1.41 -9.35
C CYS A 35 4.56 -1.85 -10.73
N LEU A 36 3.23 -1.89 -10.88
CA LEU A 36 2.59 -2.30 -12.11
C LEU A 36 2.38 -1.09 -13.03
N PRO A 37 2.70 -1.16 -14.33
CA PRO A 37 2.39 -0.06 -15.24
C PRO A 37 0.88 0.10 -15.40
N PHE A 38 0.38 1.33 -15.22
CA PHE A 38 -1.03 1.66 -15.48
C PHE A 38 -1.20 2.27 -16.86
N GLY A 39 -0.37 3.27 -17.18
CA GLY A 39 -0.44 3.96 -18.46
C GLY A 39 0.39 5.23 -18.51
N LYS A 40 0.36 5.91 -19.65
CA LYS A 40 1.05 7.18 -19.87
C LYS A 40 0.05 8.27 -20.23
N PHE A 41 0.16 9.42 -19.58
CA PHE A 41 -0.68 10.59 -19.80
C PHE A 41 0.19 11.78 -20.20
N GLY A 42 0.36 11.99 -21.51
CA GLY A 42 1.32 12.94 -22.04
C GLY A 42 2.75 12.49 -21.72
N GLU A 43 3.46 13.27 -20.90
CA GLU A 43 4.83 12.97 -20.46
C GLU A 43 4.89 12.31 -19.07
N ILE A 44 3.75 11.93 -18.49
CA ILE A 44 3.67 11.34 -17.15
C ILE A 44 3.41 9.85 -17.27
N ASP A 45 4.34 9.04 -16.75
CA ASP A 45 4.12 7.61 -16.53
C ASP A 45 3.39 7.40 -15.21
N VAL A 46 2.30 6.65 -15.26
CA VAL A 46 1.48 6.30 -14.09
C VAL A 46 1.67 4.83 -13.81
N LEU A 47 2.04 4.53 -12.57
CA LEU A 47 2.27 3.20 -12.05
C LEU A 47 1.30 2.95 -10.88
N ILE A 48 0.82 1.72 -10.76
CA ILE A 48 0.15 1.22 -9.58
C ILE A 48 1.24 0.70 -8.65
N LEU A 49 1.23 1.16 -7.39
CA LEU A 49 2.11 0.64 -6.36
C LEU A 49 1.93 -0.88 -6.23
N ASN A 50 3.00 -1.58 -5.84
CA ASN A 50 2.97 -3.01 -5.58
C ASN A 50 1.73 -3.40 -4.73
N PRO A 51 0.86 -4.31 -5.24
CA PRO A 51 -0.36 -4.71 -4.56
C PRO A 51 -0.17 -5.23 -3.13
N TYR A 52 0.99 -5.83 -2.82
CA TYR A 52 1.31 -6.27 -1.45
C TYR A 52 1.53 -5.10 -0.50
N ILE A 53 2.18 -4.03 -0.94
CA ILE A 53 2.33 -2.81 -0.13
C ILE A 53 0.96 -2.17 0.10
N ILE A 54 0.16 -2.04 -0.97
CA ILE A 54 -1.21 -1.51 -0.88
C ILE A 54 -2.01 -2.33 0.14
N ALA A 55 -2.03 -3.66 0.00
CA ALA A 55 -2.73 -4.55 0.91
C ALA A 55 -2.25 -4.39 2.35
N PHE A 56 -0.93 -4.33 2.60
CA PHE A 56 -0.42 -4.20 3.96
C PHE A 56 -0.87 -2.87 4.60
N SER A 57 -0.80 -1.76 3.86
CA SER A 57 -1.29 -0.45 4.33
C SER A 57 -2.78 -0.43 4.69
N LYS A 58 -3.55 -1.35 4.11
CA LYS A 58 -4.97 -1.55 4.39
C LYS A 58 -5.19 -2.43 5.61
N VAL A 59 -4.44 -3.52 5.73
CA VAL A 59 -4.45 -4.38 6.92
C VAL A 59 -4.05 -3.61 8.18
N GLU A 60 -3.08 -2.70 8.08
CA GLU A 60 -2.62 -1.89 9.21
C GLU A 60 -3.72 -0.95 9.73
N ARG A 61 -4.45 -0.27 8.83
CA ARG A 61 -5.55 0.64 9.18
C ARG A 61 -6.83 -0.06 9.61
N GLY A 62 -7.21 -1.13 8.91
CA GLY A 62 -8.29 -2.03 9.30
C GLY A 62 -9.72 -1.47 9.25
N PHE A 63 -9.99 -0.45 8.45
CA PHE A 63 -11.39 -0.06 8.21
C PHE A 63 -12.15 -1.16 7.45
N ASP A 64 -13.48 -1.21 7.60
CA ASP A 64 -14.31 -2.23 6.92
C ASP A 64 -14.05 -2.26 5.40
N THR A 65 -13.94 -1.08 4.77
CA THR A 65 -13.62 -0.97 3.33
C THR A 65 -12.20 -1.41 2.99
N ASP A 66 -11.25 -1.26 3.92
CA ASP A 66 -9.88 -1.74 3.72
C ASP A 66 -9.83 -3.27 3.72
N ILE A 67 -10.62 -3.93 4.58
CA ILE A 67 -10.79 -5.39 4.59
C ILE A 67 -11.39 -5.87 3.27
N GLU A 68 -12.47 -5.24 2.81
CA GLU A 68 -13.11 -5.56 1.53
C GLU A 68 -12.14 -5.43 0.35
N ASP A 69 -11.33 -4.35 0.33
CA ASP A 69 -10.33 -4.12 -0.71
C ASP A 69 -9.23 -5.20 -0.70
N VAL A 70 -8.76 -5.65 0.46
CA VAL A 70 -7.76 -6.74 0.54
C VAL A 70 -8.37 -8.06 0.07
N ILE A 71 -9.62 -8.35 0.46
CA ILE A 71 -10.36 -9.52 -0.03
C ILE A 71 -10.50 -9.47 -1.55
N PHE A 72 -10.79 -8.30 -2.13
CA PHE A 72 -10.83 -8.11 -3.57
C PHE A 72 -9.50 -8.44 -4.23
N LEU A 73 -8.37 -7.95 -3.68
CA LEU A 73 -7.04 -8.23 -4.22
C LEU A 73 -6.72 -9.73 -4.21
N ILE A 74 -7.10 -10.45 -3.16
CA ILE A 74 -6.90 -11.90 -3.03
C ILE A 74 -7.78 -12.66 -4.02
N LYS A 75 -9.09 -12.38 -4.06
CA LYS A 75 -10.05 -13.09 -4.92
C LYS A 75 -9.74 -12.93 -6.41
N ASN A 76 -9.18 -11.79 -6.80
CA ASN A 76 -8.76 -11.52 -8.17
C ASN A 76 -7.31 -11.92 -8.47
N LYS A 77 -6.62 -12.58 -7.51
CA LYS A 77 -5.24 -13.09 -7.66
C LYS A 77 -4.20 -12.01 -7.93
N TYR A 78 -4.43 -10.79 -7.45
CA TYR A 78 -3.40 -9.74 -7.43
C TYR A 78 -2.39 -9.95 -6.31
N ILE A 79 -2.79 -10.63 -5.23
CA ILE A 79 -1.92 -11.08 -4.15
C ILE A 79 -2.30 -12.50 -3.73
N GLU A 80 -1.33 -13.23 -3.19
CA GLU A 80 -1.52 -14.58 -2.62
C GLU A 80 -1.50 -14.51 -1.09
N THR A 81 -2.40 -15.24 -0.44
CA THR A 81 -2.56 -15.27 1.02
C THR A 81 -1.30 -15.70 1.75
N GLU A 82 -0.59 -16.69 1.21
CA GLU A 82 0.62 -17.28 1.78
C GLU A 82 1.78 -16.27 1.76
N ILE A 83 1.96 -15.61 0.60
CA ILE A 83 2.98 -14.58 0.41
C ILE A 83 2.66 -13.39 1.32
N MET A 84 1.40 -12.96 1.36
CA MET A 84 0.98 -11.84 2.19
C MET A 84 1.17 -12.13 3.69
N THR A 85 0.81 -13.33 4.15
CA THR A 85 1.02 -13.75 5.54
C THR A 85 2.50 -13.72 5.91
N SER A 86 3.38 -14.21 5.03
CA SER A 86 4.83 -14.16 5.24
C SER A 86 5.35 -12.71 5.33
N ARG A 87 4.90 -11.84 4.41
CA ARG A 87 5.26 -10.41 4.40
C ARG A 87 4.78 -9.69 5.67
N ILE A 88 3.57 -9.97 6.15
CA ILE A 88 3.04 -9.43 7.41
C ILE A 88 3.96 -9.85 8.57
N TRP A 89 4.26 -11.13 8.71
CA TRP A 89 5.11 -11.58 9.83
C TRP A 89 6.51 -10.99 9.80
N ASN A 90 7.13 -10.90 8.63
CA ASN A 90 8.44 -10.27 8.48
C ASN A 90 8.39 -8.77 8.85
N THR A 91 7.32 -8.08 8.48
CA THR A 91 7.09 -6.68 8.85
C THR A 91 6.91 -6.50 10.35
N LEU A 92 6.13 -7.38 11.00
CA LEU A 92 5.89 -7.28 12.44
C LEU A 92 7.13 -7.54 13.29
N LEU A 93 8.19 -8.17 12.74
CA LEU A 93 9.50 -8.23 13.40
C LEU A 93 10.10 -6.83 13.60
N GLN A 94 9.78 -5.89 12.71
CA GLN A 94 10.27 -4.50 12.73
C GLN A 94 9.20 -3.49 13.17
N ALA A 95 8.04 -3.93 13.67
CA ALA A 95 6.90 -3.05 13.94
C ALA A 95 7.24 -1.82 14.79
N ASN A 96 8.07 -1.98 15.83
CA ASN A 96 8.48 -0.90 16.73
C ASN A 96 9.22 0.24 16.01
N LYS A 97 9.85 -0.04 14.85
CA LYS A 97 10.54 0.97 14.05
C LYS A 97 9.58 1.85 13.25
N TYR A 98 8.39 1.33 12.95
CA TYR A 98 7.41 1.96 12.05
C TYR A 98 6.09 2.31 12.74
N ASP A 99 6.07 2.33 14.07
CA ASP A 99 4.88 2.63 14.89
C ASP A 99 3.66 1.74 14.58
N ILE A 100 3.91 0.48 14.20
CA ILE A 100 2.85 -0.46 13.82
C ILE A 100 2.32 -1.19 15.07
N ASP A 101 1.00 -1.16 15.30
CA ASP A 101 0.36 -2.01 16.29
C ASP A 101 0.23 -3.45 15.79
N LYS A 102 1.09 -4.33 16.34
CA LYS A 102 1.11 -5.75 15.99
C LYS A 102 -0.23 -6.44 16.22
N ASN A 103 -0.92 -6.14 17.33
CA ASN A 103 -2.15 -6.85 17.67
C ASN A 103 -3.28 -6.44 16.73
N SER A 104 -3.35 -5.15 16.41
CA SER A 104 -4.29 -4.60 15.42
C SER A 104 -4.13 -5.30 14.07
N VAL A 105 -2.91 -5.31 13.52
CA VAL A 105 -2.58 -5.97 12.24
C VAL A 105 -2.96 -7.46 12.25
N ILE A 106 -2.65 -8.16 13.34
CA ILE A 106 -2.96 -9.60 13.47
C ILE A 106 -4.46 -9.84 13.45
N ASN A 107 -5.23 -9.04 14.18
CA ASN A 107 -6.68 -9.16 14.23
C ASN A 107 -7.30 -8.87 12.87
N HIS A 108 -6.91 -7.78 12.20
CA HIS A 108 -7.42 -7.44 10.88
C HIS A 108 -7.08 -8.51 9.84
N TRP A 109 -5.86 -9.06 9.89
CA TRP A 109 -5.49 -10.17 9.00
C TRP A 109 -6.30 -11.43 9.28
N HIS A 110 -6.56 -11.73 10.55
CA HIS A 110 -7.45 -12.83 10.93
C HIS A 110 -8.87 -12.63 10.38
N ASP A 111 -9.42 -11.42 10.51
CA ASP A 111 -10.76 -11.08 10.03
C ASP A 111 -10.88 -11.21 8.49
N ILE A 112 -9.82 -10.84 7.75
CA ILE A 112 -9.73 -11.07 6.31
C ILE A 112 -9.78 -12.57 6.00
N LEU A 113 -8.96 -13.38 6.67
CA LEU A 113 -8.89 -14.82 6.43
C LEU A 113 -10.20 -15.55 6.74
N GLN A 114 -11.01 -15.07 7.68
CA GLN A 114 -12.34 -15.63 7.97
C GLN A 114 -13.39 -15.37 6.88
N GLN A 115 -13.12 -14.43 5.95
CA GLN A 115 -14.06 -13.97 4.93
C GLN A 115 -13.71 -14.44 3.50
N LEU A 116 -12.62 -15.19 3.36
CA LEU A 116 -12.16 -15.77 2.10
C LEU A 116 -12.81 -17.13 1.84
#